data_AF-A0A3M3ATW5-F1
#
_entry.id   AF-A0A3M3ATW5-F1
#
_cell.length_a   1.000
_cell.length_b   1.000
_cell.length_c   1.000
_cell.angle_alpha   90.00
_cell.angle_beta   90.00
_cell.angle_gamma   90.00
#
_symmetry.space_group_name_H-M   'P 1'
#
loop_
_entity.id
_entity.type
_entity.pdbx_description
1 polymer ?
#
loop_
_entity_poly.entity_id
_entity_poly.type
_entity_poly.pdbx_seq_one_letter_code
_entity_poly.pdbx_strand_id
1 'polypeptide(L)'
;SREQGLVVIHTRESHLPDLSDCPQAKLDHGLPGLRIGDPGPMGRILVRGEPGNQIIDALTPLASEWVIDKPGKGMFFATDLQQRLTVAGITHLIFAGVTTEVCVQTSMREACDLGYRCLLIEDATESYFAAFKQATLDMITAQGAIVG
;
A
#
# COMPACT_ATOMS: atom_id res chain seq x y z
N SER A 1 -10.08 1.31 14.94
CA SER A 1 -10.88 1.39 13.71
C SER A 1 -12.16 0.56 13.79
N ARG A 2 -12.07 -0.77 13.97
CA ARG A 2 -13.22 -1.70 14.01
C ARG A 2 -14.27 -1.33 15.07
N GLU A 3 -13.84 -1.10 16.31
CA GLU A 3 -14.73 -0.70 17.42
C GLU A 3 -15.45 0.63 17.18
N GLN A 4 -14.86 1.48 16.34
CA GLN A 4 -15.41 2.80 15.97
C GLN A 4 -16.25 2.73 14.69
N GLY A 5 -16.47 1.54 14.13
CA GLY A 5 -17.26 1.34 12.91
C GLY A 5 -16.64 1.94 11.64
N LEU A 6 -15.33 2.21 11.64
CA LEU A 6 -14.64 2.76 10.47
C LEU A 6 -14.50 1.70 9.37
N VAL A 7 -14.59 2.13 8.11
CA VAL A 7 -14.21 1.28 6.97
C VAL A 7 -12.72 0.98 7.06
N VAL A 8 -12.37 -0.31 7.03
CA VAL A 8 -10.98 -0.78 7.05
C VAL A 8 -10.61 -1.32 5.67
N ILE A 9 -9.46 -0.87 5.18
CA ILE A 9 -8.97 -1.18 3.85
C ILE A 9 -7.55 -1.73 4.01
N HIS A 10 -7.34 -2.92 3.47
CA HIS A 10 -6.04 -3.57 3.39
C HIS A 10 -5.56 -3.52 1.94
N THR A 11 -4.28 -3.29 1.74
CA THR A 11 -3.69 -3.32 0.40
C THR A 11 -2.59 -4.37 0.33
N ARG A 12 -2.47 -5.04 -0.81
CA ARG A 12 -1.39 -5.98 -1.12
C ARG A 12 -0.75 -5.56 -2.42
N GLU A 13 0.55 -5.26 -2.42
CA GLU A 13 1.27 -5.18 -3.68
C GLU A 13 1.37 -6.59 -4.25
N SER A 14 0.75 -6.82 -5.41
CA SER A 14 0.62 -8.17 -5.96
C SER A 14 0.33 -8.15 -7.46
N HIS A 15 0.82 -9.19 -8.14
CA HIS A 15 0.65 -9.39 -9.57
C HIS A 15 -0.15 -10.66 -9.87
N LEU A 16 -0.81 -10.66 -11.02
CA LEU A 16 -1.47 -11.87 -11.53
C LEU A 16 -0.45 -13.01 -11.71
N PRO A 17 -0.87 -14.29 -11.60
CA PRO A 17 0.05 -15.43 -11.76
C PRO A 17 0.80 -15.46 -13.08
N ASP A 18 0.20 -14.94 -14.16
CA ASP A 18 0.80 -14.82 -15.49
C ASP A 18 1.63 -13.53 -15.68
N LEU A 19 1.71 -12.69 -14.64
CA LEU A 19 2.41 -11.40 -14.62
C LEU A 19 1.91 -10.40 -15.67
N SER A 20 0.72 -10.60 -16.25
CA SER A 20 0.17 -9.74 -17.31
C SER A 20 -0.10 -8.30 -16.86
N ASP A 21 -0.23 -8.07 -15.55
CA ASP A 21 -0.39 -6.75 -14.94
C ASP A 21 0.92 -6.15 -14.40
N CYS A 22 2.07 -6.81 -14.63
CA CYS A 22 3.38 -6.32 -14.22
C CYS A 22 4.13 -5.69 -15.40
N PRO A 23 4.41 -4.37 -15.40
CA PRO A 23 5.18 -3.74 -16.46
C PRO A 23 6.58 -4.34 -16.58
N GLN A 24 7.11 -4.46 -17.81
CA GLN A 24 8.43 -5.05 -18.07
C GLN A 24 9.54 -4.36 -17.25
N ALA A 25 9.54 -3.02 -17.19
CA ALA A 25 10.52 -2.28 -16.40
C ALA A 25 10.53 -2.70 -14.92
N LYS A 26 9.37 -3.07 -14.36
CA LYS A 26 9.26 -3.55 -12.97
C LYS A 26 9.78 -4.98 -12.83
N LEU A 27 9.58 -5.84 -13.83
CA LEU A 27 10.14 -7.20 -13.86
C LEU A 27 11.67 -7.19 -13.95
N ASP A 28 12.24 -6.20 -14.62
CA ASP A 28 13.69 -6.07 -14.81
C ASP A 28 14.42 -5.60 -13.54
N HIS A 29 13.70 -5.00 -12.59
CA HIS A 29 14.25 -4.55 -11.32
C HIS A 29 14.58 -5.73 -10.38
N GLY A 30 15.64 -5.55 -9.59
CA GLY A 30 16.07 -6.52 -8.58
C GLY A 30 17.22 -7.41 -9.04
N LEU A 31 17.81 -8.11 -8.07
CA LEU A 31 18.91 -9.03 -8.30
C LEU A 31 18.39 -10.30 -9.00
N PRO A 32 19.17 -10.92 -9.90
CA PRO A 32 18.81 -12.21 -10.50
C PRO A 32 18.46 -13.26 -9.42
N GLY A 33 17.33 -13.97 -9.59
CA GLY A 33 16.83 -14.96 -8.63
C GLY A 33 16.01 -14.38 -7.47
N LEU A 34 15.84 -13.06 -7.42
CA LEU A 34 15.00 -12.34 -6.45
C LEU A 34 14.06 -11.34 -7.14
N ARG A 35 13.72 -11.59 -8.41
CA ARG A 35 12.81 -10.74 -9.18
C ARG A 35 11.36 -11.14 -8.96
N ILE A 36 10.44 -10.27 -9.37
CA ILE A 36 9.00 -10.57 -9.35
C ILE A 36 8.75 -11.83 -10.17
N GLY A 37 8.04 -12.79 -9.57
CA GLY A 37 7.72 -14.08 -10.18
C GLY A 37 8.74 -15.19 -9.97
N ASP A 38 9.97 -14.90 -9.57
CA ASP A 38 10.97 -15.91 -9.21
C ASP A 38 10.52 -16.69 -7.97
N PRO A 39 10.87 -17.99 -7.84
CA PRO A 39 10.55 -18.76 -6.64
C PRO A 39 11.38 -18.28 -5.45
N GLY A 40 10.71 -18.04 -4.33
CA GLY A 40 11.32 -17.74 -3.04
C GLY A 40 10.92 -18.75 -1.95
N PRO A 41 11.39 -18.56 -0.71
CA PRO A 41 11.10 -19.47 0.40
C PRO A 41 9.62 -19.54 0.77
N MET A 42 8.80 -18.59 0.30
CA MET A 42 7.37 -18.50 0.56
C MET A 42 6.54 -18.48 -0.73
N GLY A 43 7.02 -19.13 -1.79
CA GLY A 43 6.38 -19.12 -3.10
C GLY A 43 6.94 -18.03 -4.02
N ARG A 44 6.24 -17.76 -5.13
CA ARG A 44 6.69 -16.79 -6.14
C ARG A 44 6.61 -15.35 -5.62
N ILE A 45 7.70 -14.60 -5.79
CA ILE A 45 7.84 -13.23 -5.26
C ILE A 45 6.78 -12.31 -5.86
N LEU A 46 6.01 -11.62 -5.00
CA LEU A 46 4.96 -10.65 -5.37
C LEU A 46 3.80 -11.21 -6.24
N VAL A 47 3.60 -12.53 -6.26
CA VAL A 47 2.51 -13.15 -7.03
C VAL A 47 1.29 -13.42 -6.15
N ARG A 48 0.10 -13.10 -6.66
CA ARG A 48 -1.18 -13.33 -5.97
C ARG A 48 -1.39 -14.81 -5.66
N GLY A 49 -1.87 -15.07 -4.44
CA GLY A 49 -2.18 -16.42 -3.96
C GLY A 49 -1.00 -17.14 -3.32
N GLU A 50 0.23 -16.66 -3.52
CA GLU A 50 1.40 -17.25 -2.86
C GLU A 50 1.40 -16.92 -1.36
N PRO A 51 1.91 -17.81 -0.50
CA PRO A 51 1.99 -17.57 0.95
C PRO A 51 2.72 -16.28 1.31
N GLY A 52 3.83 -15.98 0.63
CA GLY A 52 4.62 -14.77 0.86
C GLY A 52 3.94 -13.47 0.44
N ASN A 53 2.81 -13.54 -0.27
CA ASN A 53 2.03 -12.37 -0.68
C ASN A 53 0.82 -12.10 0.23
N GLN A 54 0.56 -12.95 1.23
CA GLN A 54 -0.56 -12.74 2.14
C GLN A 54 -0.27 -11.67 3.19
N ILE A 55 -1.33 -11.03 3.67
CA ILE A 55 -1.28 -10.20 4.87
C ILE A 55 -0.97 -11.13 6.06
N ILE A 56 -0.11 -10.69 6.97
CA ILE A 56 0.29 -11.48 8.14
C ILE A 56 -0.92 -11.83 9.01
N ASP A 57 -0.86 -12.98 9.68
CA ASP A 57 -1.98 -13.51 10.48
C ASP A 57 -2.49 -12.52 11.54
N ALA A 58 -1.58 -11.80 12.19
CA ALA A 58 -1.90 -10.81 13.22
C ALA A 58 -2.78 -9.64 12.71
N LEU A 59 -2.77 -9.38 11.40
CA LEU A 59 -3.52 -8.31 10.74
C LEU A 59 -4.55 -8.85 9.73
N THR A 60 -4.97 -10.11 9.88
CA THR A 60 -5.92 -10.75 8.97
C THR A 60 -7.18 -9.89 8.78
N PRO A 61 -7.57 -9.60 7.52
CA PRO A 61 -8.80 -8.88 7.22
C PRO A 61 -10.04 -9.64 7.68
N LEU A 62 -11.05 -8.90 8.17
CA LEU A 62 -12.39 -9.48 8.36
C LEU A 62 -13.14 -9.54 7.03
N ALA A 63 -14.16 -10.40 6.95
CA ALA A 63 -14.98 -10.54 5.74
C ALA A 63 -15.70 -9.25 5.31
N SER A 64 -15.92 -8.31 6.23
CA SER A 64 -16.52 -7.00 5.97
C SER A 64 -15.52 -5.93 5.53
N GLU A 65 -14.22 -6.21 5.57
CA GLU A 65 -13.16 -5.26 5.26
C GLU A 65 -12.72 -5.38 3.80
N TRP A 66 -12.26 -4.28 3.22
CA TRP A 66 -11.85 -4.28 1.83
C TRP A 66 -10.41 -4.75 1.70
N VAL A 67 -10.15 -5.65 0.76
CA VAL A 67 -8.78 -6.06 0.39
C VAL A 67 -8.55 -5.67 -1.06
N ILE A 68 -7.52 -4.85 -1.28
CA ILE A 68 -7.17 -4.28 -2.58
C ILE A 68 -5.82 -4.83 -3.02
N ASP A 69 -5.82 -5.62 -4.09
CA ASP A 69 -4.60 -6.01 -4.79
C ASP A 69 -4.19 -4.88 -5.75
N LYS A 70 -2.95 -4.42 -5.64
CA LYS A 70 -2.41 -3.31 -6.43
C LYS A 70 -1.13 -3.76 -7.17
N PRO A 71 -1.03 -3.56 -8.50
CA PRO A 71 0.20 -3.87 -9.24
C PRO A 71 1.28 -2.79 -9.03
N GLY A 72 0.93 -1.64 -8.44
CA GLY A 72 1.81 -0.51 -8.18
C GLY A 72 2.13 -0.27 -6.71
N LYS A 73 2.93 0.78 -6.47
CA LYS A 73 3.25 1.25 -5.12
C LYS A 73 2.07 2.00 -4.50
N GLY A 74 1.49 2.94 -5.24
CA GLY A 74 0.27 3.65 -4.87
C GLY A 74 -0.97 2.76 -4.89
N MET A 75 -1.85 2.98 -3.92
CA MET A 75 -3.07 2.18 -3.75
C MET A 75 -4.17 2.50 -4.76
N PHE A 76 -4.11 3.66 -5.43
CA PHE A 76 -5.11 4.06 -6.41
C PHE A 76 -4.74 3.62 -7.84
N PHE A 77 -3.46 3.40 -8.12
CA PHE A 77 -2.99 3.01 -9.45
C PHE A 77 -3.53 1.63 -9.86
N ALA A 78 -4.31 1.61 -10.95
CA ALA A 78 -4.93 0.42 -11.53
C ALA A 78 -5.81 -0.37 -10.53
N THR A 79 -6.51 0.34 -9.66
CA THR A 79 -7.53 -0.22 -8.75
C THR A 79 -8.86 0.53 -8.91
N ASP A 80 -9.94 -0.04 -8.37
CA ASP A 80 -11.25 0.61 -8.30
C ASP A 80 -11.47 1.37 -6.97
N LEU A 81 -10.40 1.55 -6.18
CA LEU A 81 -10.49 2.05 -4.81
C LEU A 81 -11.07 3.46 -4.73
N GLN A 82 -10.68 4.38 -5.61
CA GLN A 82 -11.21 5.74 -5.62
C GLN A 82 -12.74 5.73 -5.78
N GLN A 83 -13.25 4.94 -6.74
CA GLN A 83 -14.68 4.81 -6.97
C GLN A 83 -15.40 4.25 -5.74
N ARG A 84 -14.84 3.22 -5.09
CA ARG A 84 -15.41 2.65 -3.86
C ARG A 84 -15.48 3.67 -2.73
N LEU A 85 -14.41 4.44 -2.51
CA LEU A 85 -14.35 5.49 -1.51
C LEU A 85 -15.39 6.60 -1.80
N THR A 86 -15.52 7.02 -3.06
CA THR A 86 -16.52 8.02 -3.49
C THR A 86 -17.95 7.53 -3.24
N VAL A 87 -18.27 6.29 -3.63
CA VAL A 87 -19.60 5.71 -3.40
C VAL A 87 -19.91 5.58 -1.90
N ALA A 88 -18.90 5.27 -1.09
CA ALA A 88 -19.04 5.21 0.37
C ALA A 88 -19.05 6.59 1.06
N GLY A 89 -18.90 7.70 0.32
CA GLY A 89 -18.87 9.05 0.87
C GLY A 89 -17.66 9.33 1.78
N ILE A 90 -16.57 8.59 1.62
CA ILE A 90 -15.37 8.73 2.44
C ILE A 90 -14.59 9.98 1.99
N THR A 91 -14.21 10.82 2.95
CA THR A 91 -13.48 12.08 2.70
C THR A 91 -12.18 12.18 3.50
N HIS A 92 -11.97 11.31 4.48
CA HIS A 92 -10.80 11.27 5.35
C HIS A 92 -10.19 9.87 5.33
N LEU A 93 -8.88 9.80 5.31
CA LEU A 93 -8.13 8.54 5.28
C LEU A 93 -7.05 8.54 6.38
N ILE A 94 -6.99 7.45 7.12
CA ILE A 94 -5.95 7.22 8.14
C ILE A 94 -5.00 6.16 7.58
N PHE A 95 -3.71 6.48 7.54
CA PHE A 95 -2.67 5.66 6.92
C PHE A 95 -1.79 4.97 7.97
N ALA A 96 -1.47 3.71 7.67
CA ALA A 96 -0.55 2.84 8.39
C ALA A 96 0.05 1.83 7.40
N GLY A 97 1.11 1.13 7.78
CA GLY A 97 1.70 0.04 7.00
C GLY A 97 3.14 0.32 6.53
N VAL A 98 3.55 -0.38 5.47
CA VAL A 98 4.96 -0.40 5.02
C VAL A 98 5.13 -0.36 3.49
N THR A 99 6.25 0.13 2.97
CA THR A 99 7.23 0.96 3.70
C THR A 99 6.80 2.43 3.70
N THR A 100 7.21 3.17 4.74
CA THR A 100 6.84 4.59 4.93
C THR A 100 7.14 5.43 3.68
N GLU A 101 8.34 5.32 3.13
CA GLU A 101 8.84 6.15 2.03
C GLU A 101 8.37 5.71 0.63
N VAL A 102 7.85 4.48 0.49
CA VAL A 102 7.40 3.93 -0.80
C VAL A 102 5.87 3.85 -0.85
N CYS A 103 5.29 2.72 -0.46
CA CYS A 103 3.86 2.45 -0.66
C CYS A 103 2.99 3.41 0.14
N VAL A 104 3.38 3.72 1.38
CA VAL A 104 2.62 4.61 2.25
C VAL A 104 2.67 6.03 1.71
N GLN A 105 3.86 6.59 1.48
CA GLN A 105 4.02 7.94 0.92
C GLN A 105 3.35 8.08 -0.45
N THR A 106 3.55 7.15 -1.38
CA THR A 106 2.93 7.22 -2.71
C THR A 106 1.40 7.25 -2.59
N SER A 107 0.82 6.36 -1.78
CA SER A 107 -0.63 6.28 -1.60
C SER A 107 -1.21 7.53 -0.92
N MET A 108 -0.49 8.10 0.05
CA MET A 108 -0.93 9.31 0.75
C MET A 108 -0.85 10.54 -0.16
N ARG A 109 0.17 10.64 -1.01
CA ARG A 109 0.26 11.70 -2.03
C ARG A 109 -0.86 11.58 -3.07
N GLU A 110 -1.10 10.38 -3.58
CA GLU A 110 -2.25 10.12 -4.48
C GLU A 110 -3.58 10.54 -3.80
N ALA A 111 -3.78 10.18 -2.54
CA ALA A 111 -4.97 10.57 -1.80
C ALA A 111 -5.11 12.09 -1.62
N CYS A 112 -4.02 12.78 -1.28
CA CYS A 112 -3.99 14.23 -1.16
C CYS A 112 -4.40 14.91 -2.48
N ASP A 113 -3.82 14.48 -3.60
CA ASP A 113 -4.15 15.01 -4.93
C ASP A 113 -5.61 14.75 -5.33
N LEU A 114 -6.19 13.64 -4.86
CA LEU A 114 -7.60 13.29 -5.04
C LEU A 114 -8.55 14.04 -4.08
N GLY A 115 -8.02 14.88 -3.19
CA GLY A 115 -8.80 15.73 -2.29
C GLY A 115 -9.18 15.09 -0.94
N TYR A 116 -8.59 13.95 -0.57
CA TYR A 116 -8.80 13.35 0.74
C TYR A 116 -8.00 14.06 1.82
N ARG A 117 -8.59 14.17 3.02
CA ARG A 117 -7.87 14.61 4.23
C ARG A 117 -7.13 13.42 4.82
N CYS A 118 -5.82 13.46 4.79
CA CYS A 118 -4.96 12.34 5.15
C CYS A 118 -4.40 12.54 6.56
N LEU A 119 -4.38 11.48 7.36
CA LEU A 119 -3.68 11.43 8.65
C LEU A 119 -2.75 10.21 8.64
N LEU A 120 -1.47 10.41 8.89
CA LEU A 120 -0.49 9.33 9.02
C LEU A 120 -0.27 8.97 10.50
N ILE A 121 -0.39 7.69 10.84
CA ILE A 121 -0.08 7.20 12.18
C ILE A 121 1.39 6.75 12.21
N GLU A 122 2.27 7.63 12.69
CA GLU A 122 3.73 7.47 12.56
C GLU A 122 4.26 6.15 13.14
N ASP A 123 3.79 5.77 14.33
CA ASP A 123 4.14 4.55 15.04
C ASP A 123 3.52 3.28 14.44
N ALA A 124 2.52 3.43 13.55
CA ALA A 124 1.96 2.35 12.75
C ALA A 124 2.55 2.28 11.34
N THR A 125 3.69 2.94 11.09
CA THR A 125 4.46 2.79 9.84
C THR A 125 5.88 2.36 10.10
N GLU A 126 6.53 1.75 9.12
CA GLU A 126 7.96 1.45 9.21
C GLU A 126 8.66 1.45 7.86
N SER A 127 9.98 1.66 7.89
CA SER A 127 10.88 1.59 6.75
C SER A 127 12.02 0.61 7.01
N TYR A 128 12.62 0.09 5.96
CA TYR A 128 13.93 -0.56 6.06
C TYR A 128 15.03 0.41 6.52
N PHE A 129 14.83 1.72 6.32
CA PHE A 129 15.82 2.75 6.57
C PHE A 129 15.24 3.85 7.46
N ALA A 130 15.74 3.96 8.69
CA ALA A 130 15.27 4.97 9.66
C ALA A 130 15.34 6.41 9.10
N ALA A 131 16.39 6.72 8.33
CA ALA A 131 16.54 8.03 7.69
C ALA A 131 15.45 8.31 6.65
N PHE A 132 14.97 7.30 5.92
CA PHE A 132 13.91 7.48 4.92
C PHE A 132 12.55 7.63 5.58
N LYS A 133 12.28 6.90 6.66
CA LYS A 133 11.10 7.11 7.49
C LYS A 133 11.06 8.56 7.99
N GLN A 134 12.11 9.04 8.65
CA GLN A 134 12.16 10.39 9.18
C GLN A 134 11.99 11.45 8.08
N ALA A 135 12.75 11.37 6.99
CA ALA A 135 12.65 12.32 5.89
C ALA A 135 11.24 12.32 5.26
N THR A 136 10.57 11.18 5.19
CA THR A 136 9.20 11.07 4.68
C THR A 136 8.20 11.79 5.59
N LEU A 137 8.29 11.60 6.91
CA LEU A 137 7.44 12.29 7.89
C LEU A 137 7.63 13.80 7.80
N ASP A 138 8.88 14.26 7.71
CA ASP A 138 9.22 15.67 7.56
C ASP A 138 8.64 16.23 6.25
N MET A 139 8.75 15.50 5.13
CA MET A 139 8.23 15.94 3.82
C MET A 139 6.70 16.02 3.77
N ILE A 140 5.98 15.13 4.46
CA ILE A 140 4.51 15.09 4.47
C ILE A 140 3.93 16.30 5.21
N THR A 141 4.53 16.64 6.35
CA THR A 141 4.06 17.70 7.25
C THR A 141 4.65 19.08 6.95
N ALA A 142 5.69 19.15 6.11
CA ALA A 142 6.31 20.40 5.67
C ALA A 142 5.30 21.38 5.04
N GLN A 143 5.67 22.66 5.03
CA GLN A 143 4.90 23.75 4.39
C GLN A 143 3.45 23.85 4.89
N GLY A 144 3.21 23.50 6.16
CA GLY A 144 1.87 23.53 6.75
C GLY A 144 1.02 22.32 6.36
N ALA A 145 1.60 21.11 6.44
CA ALA A 145 0.99 19.84 6.07
C ALA A 145 0.63 19.75 4.58
N ILE A 146 1.65 19.88 3.71
CA ILE A 146 1.46 19.90 2.25
C ILE A 146 0.87 18.61 1.67
N VAL A 147 1.00 17.47 2.37
CA VAL A 147 0.35 16.21 2.00
C VAL A 147 -0.75 15.81 3.00
N GLY A 148 -0.57 16.11 4.29
CA GLY A 148 -1.51 15.81 5.36
C GLY A 148 -0.86 15.78 6.73
#